data_AF-A0A0P9DIQ7-F1
#
_entry.id   AF-A0A0P9DIQ7-F1
#
_cell.length_a   1.000
_cell.length_b   1.000
_cell.length_c   1.000
_cell.angle_alpha   90.00
_cell.angle_beta   90.00
_cell.angle_gamma   90.00
#
_symmetry.space_group_name_H-M   'P 1'
#
loop_
_entity.id
_entity.type
_entity.pdbx_description
1 polymer ?
#
loop_
_entity_poly.entity_id
_entity_poly.type
_entity_poly.pdbx_seq_one_letter_code
_entity_poly.pdbx_strand_id
1 'polypeptide(L)'
;MYRKKIALALCALLVVMAVLAGCGAKPAPKETLEKAFQTAADMKSADYKMTFAMNMDFPADALEENPQLAVGAQMLKNMEVAVTGAYQQEPFQMEMNIEAKLKGDMAMNINLPIVMTDQKIWVKVPNIPMLPLPKDVVGKFVELDPKELAKESDQKVNFDAATIKKQQELGQEIGKIVFKHEDEKTILSTVDK
;
A
#
# COMPACT_ATOMS: atom_id res chain seq x y z
N MET A 1 36.10 20.57 -44.84
CA MET A 1 36.42 19.32 -44.09
C MET A 1 35.90 19.28 -42.65
N TYR A 2 35.78 20.41 -41.94
CA TYR A 2 35.33 20.44 -40.53
C TYR A 2 33.88 19.97 -40.30
N ARG A 3 32.94 20.35 -41.17
CA ARG A 3 31.52 19.96 -41.04
C ARG A 3 31.29 18.44 -41.08
N LYS A 4 32.06 17.70 -41.90
CA LYS A 4 31.98 16.22 -41.95
C LYS A 4 32.56 15.56 -40.70
N LYS A 5 33.62 16.15 -40.10
CA LYS A 5 34.21 15.64 -38.85
C LYS A 5 33.30 15.90 -37.63
N ILE A 6 32.63 17.05 -37.60
CA ILE A 6 31.64 17.39 -36.56
C ILE A 6 30.41 16.48 -36.66
N ALA A 7 29.90 16.22 -37.86
CA ALA A 7 28.78 15.30 -38.08
C ALA A 7 29.14 13.85 -37.66
N LEU A 8 30.37 13.41 -37.95
CA LEU A 8 30.85 12.08 -37.54
C LEU A 8 30.98 11.95 -36.02
N ALA A 9 31.46 13.00 -35.34
CA ALA A 9 31.56 13.04 -33.88
C ALA A 9 30.19 13.06 -33.19
N LEU A 10 29.20 13.79 -33.74
CA LEU A 10 27.83 13.80 -33.26
C LEU A 10 27.13 12.45 -33.43
N CYS A 11 27.32 11.77 -34.57
CA CYS A 11 26.80 10.42 -34.76
C CYS A 11 27.43 9.41 -33.80
N ALA A 12 28.75 9.50 -33.56
CA ALA A 12 29.42 8.64 -32.58
C ALA A 12 28.88 8.86 -31.15
N LEU A 13 28.62 10.11 -30.77
CA LEU A 13 28.04 10.47 -29.48
C LEU A 13 26.60 9.93 -29.32
N LEU A 14 25.79 10.01 -30.39
CA LEU A 14 24.42 9.47 -30.43
C LEU A 14 24.40 7.94 -30.33
N VAL A 15 25.36 7.25 -30.95
CA VAL A 15 25.50 5.78 -30.82
C VAL A 15 25.90 5.40 -29.39
N VAL A 16 26.79 6.15 -28.73
CA VAL A 16 27.15 5.91 -27.33
C VAL A 16 25.96 6.14 -26.39
N MET A 17 25.16 7.19 -26.63
CA MET A 17 23.92 7.41 -25.86
C MET A 17 22.87 6.33 -26.12
N ALA A 18 22.76 5.81 -27.35
CA ALA A 18 21.87 4.71 -27.68
C ALA A 18 22.31 3.38 -27.06
N VAL A 19 23.62 3.14 -26.90
CA VAL A 19 24.16 1.98 -26.20
C VAL A 19 23.96 2.08 -24.68
N LEU A 20 23.97 3.29 -24.11
CA LEU A 20 23.64 3.55 -22.70
C LEU A 20 22.12 3.45 -22.42
N ALA A 21 21.27 3.77 -23.41
CA ALA A 21 19.83 3.53 -23.34
C ALA A 21 19.45 2.08 -23.66
N GLY A 22 20.35 1.32 -24.30
CA GLY A 22 20.28 -0.12 -24.39
C GLY A 22 20.49 -0.70 -22.99
N CYS A 23 19.55 -1.52 -22.53
CA CYS A 23 19.57 -2.24 -21.26
C CYS A 23 20.78 -3.21 -21.19
N GLY A 24 21.99 -2.64 -21.01
CA GLY A 24 23.26 -3.34 -21.02
C GLY A 24 23.78 -3.47 -19.59
N ALA A 25 23.79 -4.72 -19.10
CA ALA A 25 24.05 -5.14 -17.72
C ALA A 25 22.95 -4.74 -16.72
N LYS A 26 21.98 -5.64 -16.54
CA LYS A 26 21.16 -5.62 -15.33
C LYS A 26 22.09 -5.91 -14.15
N PRO A 27 22.17 -5.03 -13.13
CA PRO A 27 22.86 -5.37 -11.88
C PRO A 27 22.29 -6.68 -11.34
N ALA A 28 23.10 -7.41 -10.57
CA ALA A 28 22.66 -8.69 -10.01
C ALA A 28 21.29 -8.49 -9.31
N PRO A 29 20.29 -9.35 -9.53
CA PRO A 29 18.96 -9.22 -8.93
C PRO A 29 18.99 -8.96 -7.42
N LYS A 30 19.92 -9.61 -6.70
CA LYS A 30 20.16 -9.34 -5.27
C LYS A 30 20.63 -7.90 -5.00
N GLU A 31 21.61 -7.40 -5.75
CA GLU A 31 22.10 -6.01 -5.62
C GLU A 31 20.99 -4.98 -5.95
N THR A 32 20.15 -5.32 -6.93
CA THR A 32 19.01 -4.48 -7.32
C THR A 32 17.96 -4.43 -6.21
N LEU A 33 17.66 -5.56 -5.58
CA LEU A 33 16.73 -5.65 -4.45
C LEU A 33 17.28 -4.93 -3.21
N GLU A 34 18.55 -5.11 -2.89
CA GLU A 34 19.20 -4.42 -1.77
C GLU A 34 19.16 -2.89 -1.97
N LYS A 35 19.48 -2.40 -3.17
CA LYS A 35 19.36 -0.97 -3.51
C LYS A 35 17.93 -0.46 -3.46
N ALA A 36 16.97 -1.23 -3.97
CA ALA A 36 15.56 -0.86 -3.90
C ALA A 36 15.07 -0.79 -2.44
N PHE A 37 15.51 -1.73 -1.60
CA PHE A 37 15.18 -1.76 -0.18
C PHE A 37 15.81 -0.61 0.59
N GLN A 38 17.08 -0.28 0.33
CA GLN A 38 17.74 0.90 0.90
C GLN A 38 17.06 2.20 0.47
N THR A 39 16.71 2.31 -0.82
CA THR A 39 16.00 3.48 -1.34
C THR A 39 14.63 3.62 -0.68
N ALA A 40 13.88 2.52 -0.55
CA ALA A 40 12.59 2.51 0.13
C ALA A 40 12.70 2.86 1.63
N ALA A 41 13.78 2.44 2.28
CA ALA A 41 14.09 2.77 3.67
C ALA A 41 14.38 4.27 3.87
N ASP A 42 14.99 4.93 2.89
CA ASP A 42 15.32 6.36 2.93
C ASP A 42 14.17 7.28 2.45
N MET A 43 13.03 6.71 2.01
CA MET A 43 11.89 7.49 1.55
C MET A 43 11.21 8.25 2.70
N LYS A 44 11.25 9.58 2.64
CA LYS A 44 10.59 10.48 3.60
C LYS A 44 9.11 10.70 3.30
N SER A 45 8.70 10.44 2.05
CA SER A 45 7.32 10.55 1.62
C SER A 45 7.05 9.53 0.52
N ALA A 46 5.82 9.03 0.46
CA ALA A 46 5.43 8.04 -0.52
C ALA A 46 3.93 8.14 -0.81
N ASP A 47 3.57 8.14 -2.08
CA ASP A 47 2.23 7.75 -2.49
C ASP A 47 2.16 6.23 -2.60
N TYR A 48 1.08 5.64 -2.11
CA TYR A 48 0.86 4.20 -2.17
C TYR A 48 -0.54 3.90 -2.70
N LYS A 49 -0.62 2.80 -3.44
CA LYS A 49 -1.87 2.21 -3.90
C LYS A 49 -1.81 0.72 -3.69
N MET A 50 -2.73 0.20 -2.90
CA MET A 50 -2.93 -1.22 -2.64
C MET A 50 -4.29 -1.60 -3.22
N THR A 51 -4.38 -2.76 -3.85
CA THR A 51 -5.64 -3.29 -4.35
C THR A 51 -5.70 -4.76 -4.02
N PHE A 52 -6.71 -5.14 -3.27
CA PHE A 52 -7.00 -6.50 -2.84
C PHE A 52 -8.30 -6.93 -3.52
N ALA A 53 -8.20 -7.95 -4.36
CA ALA A 53 -9.36 -8.64 -4.91
C ALA A 53 -9.41 -10.03 -4.29
N MET A 54 -10.46 -10.32 -3.53
CA MET A 54 -10.65 -11.63 -2.92
C MET A 54 -11.75 -12.37 -3.66
N ASN A 55 -11.43 -13.58 -4.13
CA ASN A 55 -12.39 -14.52 -4.68
C ASN A 55 -12.35 -15.78 -3.82
N MET A 56 -13.08 -15.77 -2.71
CA MET A 56 -13.18 -16.91 -1.80
C MET A 56 -14.43 -17.71 -2.12
N ASP A 57 -14.24 -18.98 -2.47
CA ASP A 57 -15.31 -19.96 -2.56
C ASP A 57 -15.45 -20.69 -1.22
N PHE A 58 -16.64 -20.65 -0.65
CA PHE A 58 -16.97 -21.38 0.57
C PHE A 58 -17.70 -22.68 0.22
N PRO A 59 -17.42 -23.80 0.92
CA PRO A 59 -18.12 -25.07 0.74
C PRO A 59 -19.63 -24.92 0.94
N ALA A 60 -20.44 -25.53 0.07
CA ALA A 60 -21.90 -25.36 0.08
C ALA A 60 -22.54 -25.89 1.38
N ASP A 61 -22.02 -26.99 1.92
CA ASP A 61 -22.37 -27.59 3.21
C ASP A 61 -22.17 -26.60 4.38
N ALA A 62 -21.07 -25.84 4.39
CA ALA A 62 -20.80 -24.85 5.44
C ALA A 62 -21.72 -23.61 5.36
N LEU A 63 -22.26 -23.29 4.18
CA LEU A 63 -23.19 -22.16 3.97
C LEU A 63 -24.64 -22.55 4.28
N GLU A 64 -25.01 -23.81 4.08
CA GLU A 64 -26.35 -24.34 4.38
C GLU A 64 -26.59 -24.50 5.89
N GLU A 65 -25.57 -24.89 6.66
CA GLU A 65 -25.68 -25.04 8.11
C GLU A 65 -25.76 -23.70 8.87
N ASN A 66 -25.29 -22.60 8.27
CA ASN A 66 -25.30 -21.28 8.91
C ASN A 66 -25.68 -20.15 7.93
N PRO A 67 -26.96 -19.75 7.91
CA PRO A 67 -27.45 -18.68 7.04
C PRO A 67 -26.74 -17.32 7.21
N GLN A 68 -26.15 -17.04 8.38
CA GLN A 68 -25.39 -15.80 8.61
C GLN A 68 -23.98 -15.87 7.97
N LEU A 69 -23.38 -17.06 7.94
CA LEU A 69 -22.15 -17.29 7.15
C LEU A 69 -22.44 -17.20 5.66
N ALA A 70 -23.61 -17.66 5.19
CA ALA A 70 -24.00 -17.54 3.79
C ALA A 70 -24.03 -16.08 3.30
N VAL A 71 -24.63 -15.17 4.08
CA VAL A 71 -24.70 -13.74 3.75
C VAL A 71 -23.31 -13.10 3.79
N GLY A 72 -22.51 -13.38 4.82
CA GLY A 72 -21.14 -12.86 4.93
C GLY A 72 -20.22 -13.38 3.82
N ALA A 73 -20.32 -14.66 3.49
CA ALA A 73 -19.57 -15.29 2.41
C ALA A 73 -19.92 -14.70 1.03
N GLN A 74 -21.20 -14.44 0.76
CA GLN A 74 -21.63 -13.79 -0.48
C GLN A 74 -21.12 -12.35 -0.60
N MET A 75 -21.00 -11.62 0.52
CA MET A 75 -20.41 -10.28 0.52
C MET A 75 -18.90 -10.32 0.29
N LEU A 76 -18.19 -11.28 0.89
CA LEU A 76 -16.75 -11.47 0.71
C LEU A 76 -16.40 -11.99 -0.69
N LYS A 77 -17.28 -12.83 -1.26
CA LYS A 77 -17.20 -13.31 -2.64
C LYS A 77 -17.41 -12.12 -3.57
N ASN A 78 -16.34 -11.66 -4.21
CA ASN A 78 -16.29 -10.48 -5.08
C ASN A 78 -16.15 -9.12 -4.38
N MET A 79 -15.69 -9.08 -3.13
CA MET A 79 -15.27 -7.82 -2.52
C MET A 79 -13.93 -7.35 -3.11
N GLU A 80 -13.92 -6.13 -3.62
CA GLU A 80 -12.69 -5.44 -4.01
C GLU A 80 -12.42 -4.31 -3.03
N VAL A 81 -11.24 -4.34 -2.41
CA VAL A 81 -10.77 -3.27 -1.53
C VAL A 81 -9.59 -2.60 -2.17
N ALA A 82 -9.71 -1.31 -2.48
CA ALA A 82 -8.60 -0.47 -2.88
C ALA A 82 -8.27 0.49 -1.75
N VAL A 83 -6.99 0.55 -1.39
CA VAL A 83 -6.49 1.53 -0.42
C VAL A 83 -5.50 2.41 -1.17
N THR A 84 -5.77 3.70 -1.19
CA THR A 84 -4.86 4.71 -1.75
C THR A 84 -4.43 5.63 -0.62
N GLY A 85 -3.22 6.16 -0.67
CA GLY A 85 -2.80 7.14 0.31
C GLY A 85 -1.47 7.76 0.01
N ALA A 86 -1.13 8.72 0.84
CA ALA A 86 0.13 9.43 0.86
C ALA A 86 0.65 9.48 2.29
N TYR A 87 1.94 9.29 2.46
CA TYR A 87 2.64 9.41 3.73
C TYR A 87 3.73 10.46 3.61
N GLN A 88 3.91 11.26 4.66
CA GLN A 88 5.01 12.18 4.85
C GLN A 88 5.53 12.07 6.28
N GLN A 89 6.86 11.98 6.43
CA GLN A 89 7.51 11.79 7.72
C GLN A 89 7.65 13.11 8.51
N GLU A 90 7.95 14.22 7.84
CA GLU A 90 8.18 15.53 8.47
C GLU A 90 7.48 16.66 7.67
N PRO A 91 6.45 17.34 8.25
CA PRO A 91 5.73 16.93 9.46
C PRO A 91 5.03 15.58 9.24
N PHE A 92 4.82 14.80 10.32
CA PHE A 92 4.14 13.52 10.19
C PHE A 92 2.69 13.73 9.74
N GLN A 93 2.39 13.24 8.54
CA GLN A 93 1.05 13.30 7.97
C GLN A 93 0.82 12.05 7.11
N MET A 94 -0.36 11.47 7.27
CA MET A 94 -0.79 10.32 6.49
C MET A 94 -2.22 10.56 6.02
N GLU A 95 -2.41 10.51 4.72
CA GLU A 95 -3.73 10.59 4.10
C GLU A 95 -4.02 9.25 3.47
N MET A 96 -5.16 8.66 3.77
CA MET A 96 -5.57 7.39 3.20
C MET A 96 -7.04 7.44 2.80
N ASN A 97 -7.36 6.73 1.73
CA ASN A 97 -8.70 6.58 1.23
C ASN A 97 -8.93 5.09 0.97
N ILE A 98 -9.86 4.53 1.73
CA ILE A 98 -10.26 3.12 1.62
C ILE A 98 -11.53 3.07 0.79
N GLU A 99 -11.44 2.45 -0.37
CA GLU A 99 -12.56 2.19 -1.28
C GLU A 99 -12.90 0.69 -1.23
N ALA A 100 -14.12 0.36 -0.80
CA ALA A 100 -14.62 -0.99 -0.80
C ALA A 100 -15.79 -1.10 -1.79
N LYS A 101 -15.63 -1.96 -2.80
CA LYS A 101 -16.64 -2.26 -3.82
C LYS A 101 -17.23 -3.62 -3.55
N LEU A 102 -18.52 -3.62 -3.25
CA LEU A 102 -19.32 -4.82 -3.20
C LEU A 102 -19.94 -5.03 -4.59
N LYS A 103 -19.70 -6.19 -5.20
CA LYS A 103 -20.24 -6.56 -6.52
C LYS A 103 -21.40 -7.55 -6.35
N GLY A 104 -22.39 -7.49 -7.24
CA GLY A 104 -23.59 -8.34 -7.21
C GLY A 104 -24.88 -7.53 -7.31
N ASP A 105 -26.02 -8.13 -6.94
CA ASP A 105 -27.35 -7.50 -7.04
C ASP A 105 -27.51 -6.26 -6.14
N MET A 106 -26.69 -6.17 -5.08
CA MET A 106 -26.58 -5.00 -4.18
C MET A 106 -25.24 -4.29 -4.37
N ALA A 107 -24.91 -3.93 -5.62
CA ALA A 107 -23.67 -3.22 -5.92
C ALA A 107 -23.59 -1.90 -5.15
N MET A 108 -22.54 -1.74 -4.33
CA MET A 108 -22.31 -0.54 -3.53
C MET A 108 -20.82 -0.20 -3.48
N ASN A 109 -20.52 1.10 -3.46
CA ASN A 109 -19.17 1.61 -3.27
C ASN A 109 -19.11 2.40 -1.97
N ILE A 110 -18.31 1.93 -1.02
CA ILE A 110 -18.06 2.62 0.24
C ILE A 110 -16.70 3.29 0.14
N ASN A 111 -16.67 4.60 0.34
CA ASN A 111 -15.44 5.36 0.33
C ASN A 111 -15.20 6.01 1.69
N LEU A 112 -14.07 5.68 2.33
CA LEU A 112 -13.69 6.16 3.65
C LEU A 112 -12.35 6.92 3.60
N PRO A 113 -12.41 8.25 3.41
CA PRO A 113 -11.25 9.13 3.57
C PRO A 113 -10.87 9.30 5.04
N ILE A 114 -9.58 9.17 5.32
CA ILE A 114 -8.97 9.33 6.64
C ILE A 114 -7.73 10.21 6.48
N VAL A 115 -7.57 11.19 7.36
CA VAL A 115 -6.36 12.02 7.49
C VAL A 115 -5.83 11.85 8.90
N MET A 116 -4.55 11.58 9.04
CA MET A 116 -3.88 11.37 10.31
C MET A 116 -2.65 12.25 10.40
N THR A 117 -2.46 12.82 11.59
CA THR A 117 -1.27 13.57 12.00
C THR A 117 -0.76 13.01 13.31
N ASP A 118 0.31 13.59 13.84
CA ASP A 118 0.87 13.25 15.16
C ASP A 118 -0.11 13.54 16.31
N GLN A 119 -1.04 14.46 16.10
CA GLN A 119 -1.97 14.93 17.13
C GLN A 119 -3.38 14.40 16.97
N LYS A 120 -3.85 14.23 15.73
CA LYS A 120 -5.27 14.07 15.44
C LYS A 120 -5.52 13.14 14.26
N ILE A 121 -6.63 12.43 14.32
CA ILE A 121 -7.17 11.63 13.22
C ILE A 121 -8.50 12.24 12.81
N TRP A 122 -8.70 12.47 11.52
CA TRP A 122 -9.96 12.91 10.96
C TRP A 122 -10.50 11.83 10.02
N VAL A 123 -11.72 11.37 10.30
CA VAL A 123 -12.39 10.36 9.47
C VAL A 123 -13.61 10.99 8.85
N LYS A 124 -13.72 10.96 7.52
CA LYS A 124 -14.91 11.44 6.83
C LYS A 124 -16.00 10.40 6.92
N VAL A 125 -17.13 10.73 7.54
CA VAL A 125 -18.26 9.81 7.68
C VAL A 125 -18.88 9.56 6.31
N PRO A 126 -18.86 8.32 5.79
CA PRO A 126 -19.45 8.00 4.50
C PRO A 126 -20.97 7.97 4.60
N ASN A 127 -21.64 8.18 3.46
CA ASN A 127 -23.07 7.94 3.36
C ASN A 127 -23.31 6.47 3.00
N ILE A 128 -23.61 5.62 3.99
CA ILE A 128 -23.87 4.20 3.79
C ILE A 128 -25.38 3.94 3.91
N PRO A 129 -26.10 3.58 2.83
CA PRO A 129 -27.56 3.43 2.84
C PRO A 129 -28.11 2.42 3.85
N MET A 130 -27.31 1.42 4.25
CA MET A 130 -27.70 0.33 5.17
C MET A 130 -27.44 0.64 6.65
N LEU A 131 -26.70 1.72 6.96
CA LEU A 131 -26.40 2.11 8.33
C LEU A 131 -27.14 3.41 8.67
N PRO A 132 -27.94 3.44 9.76
CA PRO A 132 -28.61 4.65 10.19
C PRO A 132 -27.60 5.61 10.85
N LEU A 133 -26.78 6.25 10.02
CA LEU A 133 -25.84 7.27 10.46
C LEU A 133 -26.56 8.61 10.65
N PRO A 134 -26.26 9.37 11.72
CA PRO A 134 -26.87 10.68 11.94
C PRO A 134 -26.57 11.63 10.77
N LYS A 135 -27.62 12.23 10.19
CA LYS A 135 -27.51 13.08 8.98
C LYS A 135 -26.62 14.32 9.19
N ASP A 136 -26.47 14.74 10.44
CA ASP A 136 -25.66 15.88 10.86
C ASP A 136 -24.15 15.63 10.77
N VAL A 137 -23.70 14.37 10.77
CA VAL A 137 -22.27 14.00 10.66
C VAL A 137 -21.89 13.39 9.31
N VAL A 138 -22.86 12.87 8.55
CA VAL A 138 -22.60 12.30 7.21
C VAL A 138 -21.95 13.33 6.29
N GLY A 139 -20.86 12.93 5.64
CA GLY A 139 -20.08 13.78 4.73
C GLY A 139 -19.11 14.75 5.41
N LYS A 140 -19.12 14.86 6.74
CA LYS A 140 -18.18 15.67 7.52
C LYS A 140 -17.02 14.83 8.03
N PHE A 141 -15.91 15.50 8.31
CA PHE A 141 -14.80 14.91 9.04
C PHE A 141 -15.07 14.97 10.53
N VAL A 142 -15.04 13.82 11.19
CA VAL A 142 -15.06 13.72 12.65
C VAL A 142 -13.62 13.66 13.12
N GLU A 143 -13.27 14.58 14.02
CA GLU A 143 -11.97 14.61 14.68
C GLU A 143 -11.96 13.61 15.83
N LEU A 144 -10.92 12.78 15.88
CA LEU A 144 -10.66 11.79 16.90
C LEU A 144 -9.27 12.08 17.49
N ASP A 145 -9.18 12.13 18.82
CA ASP A 145 -7.92 12.22 19.54
C ASP A 145 -7.39 10.80 19.83
N PRO A 146 -6.23 10.40 19.27
CA PRO A 146 -5.63 9.08 19.51
C PRO A 146 -5.41 8.77 21.00
N LYS A 147 -5.17 9.80 21.83
CA LYS A 147 -4.97 9.64 23.28
C LYS A 147 -6.27 9.36 24.00
N GLU A 148 -7.40 9.84 23.50
CA GLU A 148 -8.72 9.50 24.03
C GLU A 148 -9.12 8.09 23.60
N LEU A 149 -8.90 7.75 22.32
CA LEU A 149 -9.15 6.38 21.81
C LEU A 149 -8.35 5.32 22.58
N ALA A 150 -7.08 5.59 22.90
CA ALA A 150 -6.22 4.68 23.67
C ALA A 150 -6.65 4.51 25.15
N LYS A 151 -7.46 5.42 25.69
CA LYS A 151 -8.05 5.27 27.04
C LYS A 151 -9.31 4.41 27.00
N GLU A 152 -10.04 4.44 25.89
CA GLU A 152 -11.28 3.66 25.71
C GLU A 152 -11.02 2.25 25.19
N SER A 153 -9.91 2.03 24.48
CA SER A 153 -9.48 0.69 24.06
C SER A 153 -8.57 0.04 25.10
N ASP A 154 -8.93 -1.14 25.63
CA ASP A 154 -8.04 -1.99 26.46
C ASP A 154 -6.75 -2.43 25.73
N GLN A 155 -6.65 -2.19 24.42
CA GLN A 155 -5.44 -2.38 23.63
C GLN A 155 -4.62 -1.09 23.56
N LYS A 156 -3.37 -1.15 24.05
CA LYS A 156 -2.38 -0.06 23.93
C LYS A 156 -1.83 0.02 22.49
N VAL A 157 -2.68 0.33 21.51
CA VAL A 157 -2.21 0.60 20.14
C VAL A 157 -1.75 2.05 20.10
N ASN A 158 -0.43 2.25 20.18
CA ASN A 158 0.18 3.57 20.15
C ASN A 158 0.52 3.94 18.69
N PHE A 159 -0.22 4.91 18.13
CA PHE A 159 -0.04 5.40 16.76
C PHE A 159 0.95 6.58 16.68
N ASP A 160 1.92 6.65 17.59
CA ASP A 160 2.91 7.73 17.57
C ASP A 160 3.99 7.51 16.49
N ALA A 161 4.56 8.61 16.01
CA ALA A 161 5.61 8.60 14.99
C ALA A 161 6.84 7.77 15.41
N ALA A 162 7.11 7.68 16.72
CA ALA A 162 8.21 6.88 17.26
C ALA A 162 7.96 5.37 17.10
N THR A 163 6.72 4.91 17.26
CA THR A 163 6.31 3.52 17.09
C THR A 163 6.33 3.13 15.61
N ILE A 164 5.86 4.02 14.72
CA ILE A 164 5.95 3.81 13.27
C ILE A 164 7.42 3.74 12.83
N LYS A 165 8.28 4.63 13.33
CA LYS A 165 9.72 4.58 13.04
C LYS A 165 10.37 3.28 13.51
N LYS A 166 10.05 2.79 14.70
CA LYS A 166 10.54 1.50 15.20
C LYS A 166 10.07 0.31 14.34
N GLN A 167 8.85 0.35 13.82
CA GLN A 167 8.36 -0.67 12.88
C GLN A 167 9.13 -0.64 11.56
N GLN A 168 9.45 0.55 11.05
CA GLN A 168 10.30 0.71 9.86
C GLN A 168 11.71 0.18 10.10
N GLU A 169 12.33 0.53 11.23
CA GLU A 169 13.66 0.04 11.64
C GLU A 169 13.68 -1.48 11.78
N LEU A 170 12.67 -2.07 12.43
CA LEU A 170 12.50 -3.52 12.53
C LEU A 170 12.38 -4.17 11.15
N GLY A 171 11.57 -3.61 10.26
CA GLY A 171 11.46 -4.08 8.87
C GLY A 171 12.81 -4.04 8.15
N GLN A 172 13.59 -2.99 8.36
CA GLN A 172 14.94 -2.87 7.80
C GLN A 172 15.91 -3.91 8.33
N GLU A 173 15.87 -4.20 9.63
CA GLU A 173 16.69 -5.23 10.25
C GLU A 173 16.34 -6.63 9.74
N ILE A 174 15.05 -6.95 9.63
CA ILE A 174 14.57 -8.21 9.06
C ILE A 174 15.05 -8.34 7.60
N GLY A 175 14.88 -7.29 6.80
CA GLY A 175 15.36 -7.27 5.41
C GLY A 175 16.86 -7.55 5.31
N LYS A 176 17.68 -6.89 6.14
CA LYS A 176 19.14 -7.13 6.20
C LYS A 176 19.47 -8.57 6.58
N ILE A 177 18.76 -9.15 7.55
CA ILE A 177 18.98 -10.54 7.97
C ILE A 177 18.68 -11.51 6.82
N VAL A 178 17.56 -11.31 6.13
CA VAL A 178 17.14 -12.12 4.96
C VAL A 178 18.17 -12.02 3.85
N PHE A 179 18.56 -10.81 3.43
CA PHE A 179 19.56 -10.64 2.38
C PHE A 179 20.95 -11.18 2.77
N LYS A 180 21.28 -11.20 4.07
CA LYS A 180 22.57 -11.70 4.56
C LYS A 180 22.65 -13.24 4.61
N HIS A 181 21.57 -13.93 4.96
CA HIS A 181 21.59 -15.38 5.19
C HIS A 181 21.00 -16.20 4.06
N GLU A 182 20.18 -15.61 3.18
CA GLU A 182 19.54 -16.32 2.08
C GLU A 182 20.27 -16.11 0.75
N ASP A 183 20.42 -17.19 0.01
CA ASP A 183 20.95 -17.19 -1.35
C ASP A 183 19.91 -16.65 -2.35
N GLU A 184 20.40 -16.02 -3.43
CA GLU A 184 19.57 -15.36 -4.45
C GLU A 184 18.49 -16.28 -5.04
N LYS A 185 18.79 -17.58 -5.16
CA LYS A 185 17.85 -18.60 -5.67
C LYS A 185 16.70 -18.92 -4.71
N THR A 186 16.90 -18.75 -3.41
CA THR A 186 15.87 -18.98 -2.39
C THR A 186 14.93 -17.77 -2.34
N ILE A 187 15.49 -16.56 -2.37
CA ILE A 187 14.74 -15.30 -2.35
C ILE A 187 13.91 -15.12 -3.64
N LEU A 188 14.47 -15.51 -4.79
CA LEU A 188 13.84 -15.40 -6.11
C LEU A 188 13.55 -16.78 -6.68
N SER A 189 12.84 -17.61 -5.91
CA SER A 189 12.29 -18.85 -6.42
C SER A 189 10.98 -18.56 -7.16
N THR A 190 10.90 -19.01 -8.42
CA THR A 190 9.65 -18.95 -9.19
C THR A 190 8.61 -19.79 -8.47
N VAL A 191 7.45 -19.21 -8.15
CA VAL A 191 6.26 -20.03 -7.88
C VAL A 191 5.79 -20.53 -9.23
N ASP A 192 6.32 -21.69 -9.64
CA ASP A 192 5.77 -22.42 -10.78
C ASP A 192 4.30 -22.74 -10.46
N LYS A 193 3.41 -22.27 -11.33
CA LYS A 193 1.98 -22.58 -11.29
C LYS A 193 1.72 -24.02 -11.70
#